data_AF-A0A943GUN8-F1
#
_entry.id   AF-A0A943GUN8-F1
#
_cell.length_a   1.000
_cell.length_b   1.000
_cell.length_c   1.000
_cell.angle_alpha   90.00
_cell.angle_beta   90.00
_cell.angle_gamma   90.00
#
_symmetry.space_group_name_H-M   'P 1'
#
loop_
_entity.id
_entity.type
_entity.pdbx_description
1 polymer ?
#
loop_
_entity_poly.entity_id
_entity_poly.type
_entity_poly.pdbx_seq_one_letter_code
_entity_poly.pdbx_strand_id
1 'polypeptide(L)' 'MTPIIKKMDPDYKSNGNIKWNFTKFLIDREGNIVQRYEPTAKTDDIKEKIKVIL' A
#
# COMPACT_ATOMS: atom_id res chain seq x y z
N MET A 1 -7.66 -9.43 -11.64
CA MET A 1 -7.84 -9.43 -10.17
C MET A 1 -9.02 -8.59 -9.67
N THR A 2 -9.54 -7.64 -10.44
CA THR A 2 -10.60 -6.70 -10.06
C THR A 2 -11.98 -7.29 -9.70
N PRO A 3 -12.48 -8.37 -10.34
CA PRO A 3 -13.86 -8.83 -10.13
C PRO A 3 -14.13 -9.40 -8.74
N ILE A 4 -13.17 -10.15 -8.19
CA ILE A 4 -13.32 -10.84 -6.90
C ILE A 4 -13.32 -9.83 -5.76
N ILE A 5 -12.36 -8.90 -5.77
CA ILE A 5 -12.23 -7.87 -4.73
C ILE A 5 -13.47 -6.98 -4.70
N LYS A 6 -13.98 -6.55 -5.87
CA LYS A 6 -15.21 -5.73 -5.95
C LYS A 6 -16.44 -6.46 -5.39
N LYS A 7 -16.51 -7.78 -5.50
CA LYS A 7 -17.63 -8.57 -4.96
C LYS A 7 -17.54 -8.70 -3.43
N MET A 8 -16.33 -8.82 -2.88
CA MET A 8 -16.10 -8.95 -1.44
C MET A 8 -16.21 -7.60 -0.72
N ASP A 9 -15.65 -6.56 -1.32
CA ASP A 9 -15.68 -5.19 -0.84
C ASP A 9 -16.02 -4.25 -2.01
N PRO A 10 -17.30 -3.87 -2.17
CA PRO A 10 -17.75 -2.99 -3.25
C PRO A 10 -17.05 -1.62 -3.24
N ASP A 11 -16.65 -1.15 -2.07
CA ASP A 11 -16.08 0.18 -1.86
C ASP A 11 -14.55 0.15 -1.70
N TYR A 12 -13.92 -0.97 -2.06
CA TYR A 12 -12.48 -1.18 -1.89
C TYR A 12 -11.63 -0.04 -2.47
N LYS A 13 -12.07 0.66 -3.51
CA LYS A 13 -11.30 1.77 -4.09
C LYS A 13 -11.22 2.99 -3.17
N SER A 14 -12.22 3.21 -2.33
CA SER A 14 -12.42 4.41 -1.52
C SER A 14 -12.01 4.20 -0.08
N ASN A 15 -12.20 2.98 0.43
CA ASN A 15 -11.91 2.67 1.82
C ASN A 15 -10.44 2.29 2.05
N GLY A 16 -10.02 2.39 3.32
CA GLY A 16 -8.66 2.09 3.75
C GLY A 16 -8.35 0.61 3.96
N ASN A 17 -9.26 -0.32 3.60
CA ASN A 17 -9.10 -1.73 3.92
C ASN A 17 -7.90 -2.36 3.22
N ILE A 18 -7.30 -3.36 3.86
CA ILE A 18 -6.29 -4.22 3.24
C ILE A 18 -7.02 -5.23 2.34
N LYS A 19 -6.82 -5.11 1.04
CA LYS A 19 -7.57 -5.86 0.02
C LYS A 19 -7.02 -7.24 -0.23
N TRP A 20 -5.70 -7.39 -0.05
CA TRP A 20 -4.96 -8.58 -0.41
C TRP A 20 -3.63 -8.65 0.32
N ASN A 21 -3.00 -9.81 0.29
CA ASN A 21 -1.68 -10.02 0.88
C ASN A 21 -0.63 -9.13 0.20
N PHE A 22 0.38 -8.73 0.98
CA PHE A 22 1.50 -7.87 0.58
C PHE A 22 1.17 -6.39 0.32
N THR A 23 0.13 -5.84 0.95
CA THR A 23 0.05 -4.38 1.16
C THR A 23 1.16 -3.95 2.10
N LYS A 24 1.93 -2.92 1.74
CA LYS A 24 3.10 -2.47 2.50
C LYS A 24 2.91 -1.02 2.95
N PHE A 25 3.45 -0.67 4.12
CA PHE A 25 3.43 0.67 4.66
C PHE A 25 4.87 1.12 4.95
N LEU A 26 5.21 2.33 4.51
CA LEU A 26 6.45 2.99 4.86
C LEU A 26 6.19 3.91 6.05
N ILE A 27 6.94 3.72 7.11
CA ILE A 27 6.83 4.44 8.38
C ILE A 27 8.15 5.17 8.61
N ASP A 28 8.09 6.45 9.01
CA ASP A 28 9.29 7.23 9.35
C ASP A 28 9.82 6.93 10.77
N ARG A 29 10.88 7.63 11.16
CA ARG A 29 11.52 7.44 12.48
C ARG A 29 10.69 7.99 13.64
N GLU A 30 9.74 8.88 13.38
CA GLU A 30 8.83 9.42 14.38
C GLU A 30 7.58 8.53 14.55
N GLY A 31 7.41 7.52 13.69
CA GLY A 31 6.30 6.58 13.72
C GLY A 31 5.13 6.98 12.82
N ASN A 32 5.26 8.01 11.97
CA ASN A 32 4.19 8.42 11.07
C ASN A 32 4.15 7.56 9.80
N ILE A 33 2.96 7.30 9.29
CA ILE A 33 2.77 6.62 8.00
C ILE A 33 3.08 7.62 6.88
N VAL A 34 4.19 7.38 6.18
CA VAL A 34 4.62 8.23 5.06
C VAL A 34 3.92 7.83 3.76
N GLN A 35 3.75 6.53 3.53
CA GLN A 35 3.18 6.02 2.28
C GLN A 35 2.63 4.60 2.40
N ARG A 36 1.58 4.30 1.63
CA ARG A 36 1.02 2.96 1.44
C ARG A 36 1.30 2.48 0.02
N TYR A 37 1.65 1.20 -0.12
CA TYR A 37 1.90 0.54 -1.39
C TYR A 37 0.99 -0.68 -1.54
N GLU A 38 0.26 -0.73 -2.65
CA GLU A 38 -0.53 -1.90 -3.01
C GLU A 38 0.38 -3.07 -3.43
N PRO A 39 -0.11 -4.33 -3.40
CA PRO A 39 0.71 -5.52 -3.68
C PRO A 39 1.48 -5.48 -5.00
N THR A 40 0.93 -4.79 -6.01
CA THR A 40 1.51 -4.67 -7.35
C THR A 40 2.58 -3.58 -7.48
N ALA A 41 2.85 -2.81 -6.42
CA ALA A 41 3.90 -1.80 -6.44
C ALA A 41 5.28 -2.44 -6.62
N LYS A 42 6.16 -1.81 -7.42
CA LYS A 42 7.52 -2.30 -7.63
C LYS A 42 8.37 -2.01 -6.41
N THR A 43 9.25 -2.96 -6.07
CA THR A 43 10.18 -2.80 -4.94
C THR A 43 11.15 -1.63 -5.15
N ASP A 44 11.53 -1.34 -6.39
CA ASP A 44 12.41 -0.21 -6.71
C ASP A 44 11.77 1.13 -6.32
N ASP A 45 10.47 1.31 -6.55
CA ASP A 45 9.75 2.54 -6.15
C ASP A 45 9.78 2.74 -4.63
N ILE A 46 9.64 1.64 -3.87
CA ILE A 46 9.74 1.64 -2.40
C ILE A 46 11.16 2.00 -1.97
N LYS A 47 12.18 1.42 -2.62
CA LYS A 47 13.59 1.66 -2.32
C LYS A 47 13.96 3.13 -2.53
N GLU A 48 13.52 3.74 -3.64
CA GLU A 48 13.76 5.16 -3.88
C GLU A 48 13.06 6.04 -2.84
N LYS A 49 11.83 5.69 -2.43
CA LYS A 49 11.14 6.45 -1.38
C LYS A 49 11.84 6.34 -0.02
N ILE A 50 12.36 5.17 0.34
CA ILE A 50 13.13 4.99 1.58
C ILE A 50 14.35 5.92 1.59
N LYS A 51 15.11 6.00 0.49
CA LYS A 51 16.30 6.87 0.41
C LYS A 51 15.99 8.35 0.65
N VAL A 52 14.82 8.82 0.22
CA VAL A 52 14.40 10.23 0.38
C VAL A 52 14.13 10.58 1.85
N ILE A 53 13.79 9.60 2.69
CA ILE A 53 13.41 9.81 4.09
C ILE A 53 14.46 9.31 5.10
N LEU A 54 15.65 8.92 4.61
CA LEU A 54 16.80 8.59 5.45
C LEU A 54 17.54 9.84 5.90
#